data_AF-A0A922K6T2-F1
#
_entry.id   AF-A0A922K6T2-F1
#
_cell.length_a   1.000
_cell.length_b   1.000
_cell.length_c   1.000
_cell.angle_alpha   90.00
_cell.angle_beta   90.00
_cell.angle_gamma   90.00
#
_symmetry.space_group_name_H-M   'P 1'
#
loop_
_entity.id
_entity.type
_entity.pdbx_description
1 polymer ?
#
loop_
_entity_poly.entity_id
_entity_poly.type
_entity_poly.pdbx_seq_one_letter_code
_entity_poly.pdbx_strand_id
1 'polypeptide(L)'
;MGHTLFQIRSLQSIITRAISSRNLGIIASKQVRMEKRDESHGNNGVEATTRSINPRVDKLQQFVRSDSTGGWQDSWEQGVTPWDLGRPTPVILHLHQTGALPKGRALVPGCGSGYDVVAIACPERHVVGLDISNRAIMKAEELSSSSPNASYFTFLKADFFTWSPTELFDLIIDYTFFCAIEPDMRLAWAKRIHDILKPGGELITLMFPISDQVGGPPYKVSVSDYEEVLHPMGFKAISIVDNELAIRPRQGREKLGRWKRSSAQSSL
;
A
#
# COMPACT_ATOMS: atom_id res chain seq x y z
N MET A 1 13.79 4.53 -48.94
CA MET A 1 13.72 5.35 -47.71
C MET A 1 12.99 4.51 -46.68
N GLY A 2 13.74 4.02 -45.68
CA GLY A 2 13.36 2.86 -44.88
C GLY A 2 12.44 3.18 -43.71
N HIS A 3 11.38 2.39 -43.59
CA HIS A 3 10.55 2.26 -42.39
C HIS A 3 11.19 1.20 -41.48
N THR A 4 11.48 1.56 -40.24
CA THR A 4 11.90 0.59 -39.21
C THR A 4 10.79 0.42 -38.18
N LEU A 5 10.17 -0.75 -38.24
CA LEU A 5 9.16 -1.28 -37.34
C LEU A 5 9.88 -1.78 -36.06
N PHE A 6 9.64 -1.18 -34.90
CA PHE A 6 10.11 -1.74 -33.63
C PHE A 6 9.02 -2.65 -33.05
N GLN A 7 9.29 -3.95 -33.06
CA GLN A 7 8.45 -4.98 -32.45
C GLN A 7 8.48 -4.89 -30.92
N ILE A 8 7.29 -4.79 -30.33
CA ILE A 8 7.03 -4.93 -28.90
C ILE A 8 7.10 -6.42 -28.56
N ARG A 9 8.05 -6.82 -27.69
CA ARG A 9 8.10 -8.18 -27.15
C ARG A 9 7.18 -8.30 -25.93
N SER A 10 6.22 -9.20 -26.03
CA SER A 10 5.25 -9.60 -25.00
C SER A 10 5.90 -10.48 -23.91
N LEU A 11 5.59 -10.21 -22.64
CA LEU A 11 6.04 -10.89 -21.42
C LEU A 11 5.29 -12.22 -21.16
N GLN A 12 5.24 -13.12 -22.15
CA GLN A 12 4.51 -14.41 -22.04
C GLN A 12 5.40 -15.68 -21.98
N SER A 13 6.66 -15.63 -21.53
CA SER A 13 7.54 -16.83 -21.63
C SER A 13 8.22 -17.37 -20.37
N ILE A 14 7.74 -17.09 -19.16
CA ILE A 14 8.32 -17.73 -17.95
C ILE A 14 7.25 -18.49 -17.17
N ILE A 15 6.77 -19.59 -17.78
CA ILE A 15 6.16 -20.71 -17.06
C ILE A 15 6.77 -22.00 -17.64
N THR A 16 7.11 -22.93 -16.74
CA THR A 16 7.39 -24.37 -16.91
C THR A 16 8.84 -24.84 -16.68
N ARG A 17 8.95 -25.83 -15.77
CA ARG A 17 10.02 -26.81 -15.46
C ARG A 17 10.85 -26.48 -14.19
N ALA A 18 11.05 -27.36 -13.21
CA ALA A 18 10.62 -28.74 -13.03
C ALA A 18 10.76 -29.16 -11.54
N ILE A 19 9.84 -30.03 -11.11
CA ILE A 19 9.96 -30.87 -9.92
C ILE A 19 10.81 -32.10 -10.31
N SER A 20 11.74 -32.50 -9.43
CA SER A 20 12.10 -33.90 -9.09
C SER A 20 13.60 -34.07 -8.87
N SER A 21 13.99 -34.37 -7.63
CA SER A 21 14.74 -35.60 -7.32
C SER A 21 14.89 -35.73 -5.80
N ARG A 22 14.34 -36.83 -5.28
CA ARG A 22 14.70 -37.41 -3.99
C ARG A 22 16.04 -38.13 -4.17
N ASN A 23 16.91 -38.08 -3.16
CA ASN A 23 17.67 -39.26 -2.77
C ASN A 23 18.15 -39.18 -1.32
N LEU A 24 18.16 -40.36 -0.70
CA LEU A 24 18.43 -40.66 0.70
C LEU A 24 19.90 -40.43 1.07
N GLY A 25 20.13 -40.07 2.34
CA GLY A 25 21.44 -40.06 3.00
C GLY A 25 21.29 -40.27 4.50
N ILE A 26 21.76 -41.41 4.97
CA ILE A 26 21.63 -42.04 6.30
C ILE A 26 22.41 -41.29 7.42
N ILE A 27 21.74 -41.17 8.58
CA ILE A 27 22.19 -41.29 9.99
C ILE A 27 23.67 -41.00 10.33
N ALA A 28 23.90 -39.99 11.18
CA ALA A 28 24.91 -40.07 12.24
C ALA A 28 24.53 -39.17 13.43
N SER A 29 24.17 -39.80 14.54
CA SER A 29 23.96 -39.21 15.86
C SER A 29 25.30 -38.79 16.48
N LYS A 30 25.38 -37.55 16.96
CA LYS A 30 26.37 -37.17 17.99
C LYS A 30 25.73 -36.26 19.03
N GLN A 31 25.51 -36.90 20.16
CA GLN A 31 25.07 -36.36 21.44
C GLN A 31 26.15 -35.43 21.98
N VAL A 32 25.82 -34.15 22.17
CA VAL A 32 26.65 -33.23 22.96
C VAL A 32 25.89 -32.87 24.24
N ARG A 33 26.65 -33.04 25.31
CA ARG A 33 26.31 -33.06 26.72
C ARG A 33 25.85 -31.70 27.23
N MET A 34 24.72 -31.68 27.95
CA MET A 34 24.31 -30.58 28.82
C MET A 34 25.34 -30.40 29.95
N GLU A 35 25.83 -29.18 30.12
CA GLU A 35 26.37 -28.70 31.40
C GLU A 35 25.41 -27.64 31.96
N LYS A 36 24.85 -27.94 33.13
CA LYS A 36 24.10 -27.00 33.96
C LYS A 36 25.10 -26.01 34.60
N ARG A 37 24.82 -24.71 34.49
CA ARG A 37 25.23 -23.74 35.50
C ARG A 37 23.98 -23.00 35.96
N ASP A 38 23.66 -23.20 37.23
CA ASP A 38 22.80 -22.32 38.00
C ASP A 38 23.54 -21.01 38.19
N GLU A 39 22.89 -19.90 37.87
CA GLU A 39 23.09 -18.64 38.60
C GLU A 39 21.85 -17.76 38.41
N SER A 40 21.11 -17.66 39.51
CA SER A 40 20.13 -16.61 39.80
C SER A 40 20.74 -15.22 39.59
N HIS A 41 19.95 -14.28 39.05
CA HIS A 41 19.69 -12.92 39.59
C HIS A 41 19.13 -12.00 38.49
N GLY A 42 18.10 -11.23 38.83
CA GLY A 42 17.92 -9.89 38.25
C GLY A 42 16.92 -9.78 37.10
N ASN A 43 15.65 -9.63 37.48
CA ASN A 43 14.65 -8.90 36.72
C ASN A 43 15.23 -7.58 36.17
N ASN A 44 15.17 -7.37 34.85
CA ASN A 44 15.03 -6.07 34.21
C ASN A 44 14.60 -6.30 32.76
N GLY A 45 13.29 -6.20 32.53
CA GLY A 45 12.72 -6.11 31.19
C GLY A 45 13.28 -4.88 30.49
N VAL A 46 14.17 -5.10 29.53
CA VAL A 46 14.56 -4.09 28.56
C VAL A 46 13.61 -4.26 27.39
N GLU A 47 12.54 -3.47 27.38
CA GLU A 47 11.82 -3.16 26.14
C GLU A 47 12.85 -2.58 25.17
N ALA A 48 13.28 -3.41 24.22
CA ALA A 48 14.15 -2.98 23.12
C ALA A 48 13.33 -2.03 22.24
N THR A 49 13.35 -0.74 22.60
CA THR A 49 12.87 0.35 21.76
C THR A 49 13.70 0.35 20.50
N THR A 50 13.17 -0.28 19.45
CA THR A 50 13.80 -0.31 18.13
C THR A 50 13.61 1.08 17.53
N ARG A 51 14.54 2.00 17.85
CA ARG A 51 14.54 3.37 17.34
C ARG A 51 14.50 3.32 15.81
N SER A 52 13.55 4.00 15.17
CA SER A 52 13.57 4.03 13.71
C SER A 52 14.81 4.82 13.27
N ILE A 53 15.41 4.42 12.15
CA ILE A 53 16.63 5.07 11.61
C ILE A 53 16.32 6.52 11.16
N ASN A 54 15.04 6.92 11.09
CA ASN A 54 14.62 8.23 10.61
C ASN A 54 13.97 9.07 11.74
N PRO A 55 14.61 10.15 12.22
CA PRO A 55 14.07 10.96 13.32
C PRO A 55 12.73 11.63 12.99
N ARG A 56 12.40 11.81 11.70
CA ARG A 56 11.08 12.32 11.31
C ARG A 56 9.98 11.26 11.48
N VAL A 57 10.30 9.98 11.29
CA VAL A 57 9.37 8.87 11.54
C VAL A 57 9.14 8.72 13.04
N ASP A 58 10.18 8.85 13.86
CA ASP A 58 10.03 8.85 15.32
C ASP A 58 9.09 9.99 15.78
N LYS A 59 9.26 11.19 15.21
CA LYS A 59 8.40 12.35 15.52
C LYS A 59 6.95 12.16 15.05
N LEU A 60 6.73 11.59 13.87
CA LEU A 60 5.40 11.17 13.41
C LEU A 60 4.75 10.22 14.42
N GLN A 61 5.47 9.18 14.83
CA GLN A 61 4.94 8.17 15.76
C GLN A 61 4.57 8.78 17.11
N GLN A 62 5.27 9.81 17.56
CA GLN A 62 4.90 10.54 18.77
C GLN A 62 3.54 11.23 18.61
N PHE A 63 3.29 11.93 17.51
CA PHE A 63 1.99 12.58 17.26
C PHE A 63 0.83 11.57 17.18
N VAL A 64 1.00 10.49 16.42
CA VAL A 64 -0.07 9.50 16.22
C VAL A 64 -0.36 8.71 17.50
N ARG A 65 0.65 8.44 18.34
CA ARG A 65 0.43 7.77 19.63
C ARG A 65 -0.18 8.67 20.70
N SER A 66 0.11 9.97 20.67
CA SER A 66 -0.43 10.91 21.66
C SER A 66 -1.92 11.18 21.45
N ASP A 67 -2.39 11.11 20.20
CA ASP A 67 -3.80 11.29 19.86
C ASP A 67 -4.18 10.46 18.63
N SER A 68 -4.91 9.37 18.85
CA SER A 68 -5.41 8.50 17.77
C SER A 68 -6.39 9.18 16.80
N THR A 69 -7.00 10.30 17.19
CA THR A 69 -8.00 11.03 16.39
C THR A 69 -7.42 12.26 15.69
N GLY A 70 -6.43 12.93 16.30
CA GLY A 70 -5.82 14.16 15.81
C GLY A 70 -4.36 14.04 15.35
N GLY A 71 -3.64 12.97 15.68
CA GLY A 71 -2.19 12.88 15.47
C GLY A 71 -1.73 13.04 14.01
N TRP A 72 -2.54 12.61 13.04
CA TRP A 72 -2.27 12.86 11.62
C TRP A 72 -2.41 14.34 11.25
N GLN A 73 -3.43 15.02 11.78
CA GLN A 73 -3.62 16.46 11.61
C GLN A 73 -2.44 17.24 12.19
N ASP A 74 -2.02 16.92 13.40
CA ASP A 74 -0.87 17.56 14.06
C ASP A 74 0.42 17.38 13.26
N SER A 75 0.64 16.17 12.73
CA SER A 75 1.80 15.88 11.89
C SER A 75 1.84 16.77 10.65
N TRP A 76 0.69 17.01 10.01
CA TRP A 76 0.57 17.94 8.88
C TRP A 76 0.78 19.40 9.29
N GLU A 77 0.20 19.83 10.40
CA GLU A 77 0.35 21.21 10.90
C GLU A 77 1.79 21.56 11.24
N GLN A 78 2.53 20.58 11.76
CA GLN A 78 3.94 20.71 12.13
C GLN A 78 4.91 20.41 10.97
N GLY A 79 4.39 20.09 9.77
CA GLY A 79 5.21 19.79 8.58
C GLY A 79 6.04 18.50 8.70
N VAL A 80 5.63 17.58 9.57
CA VAL A 80 6.28 16.28 9.77
C VAL A 80 5.60 15.25 8.88
N THR A 81 5.99 15.18 7.61
CA THR A 81 5.37 14.28 6.61
C THR A 81 6.39 13.35 5.95
N PRO A 82 7.10 12.48 6.71
CA PRO A 82 8.18 11.64 6.16
C PRO A 82 7.74 10.63 5.08
N TRP A 83 6.44 10.38 4.93
CA TRP A 83 5.88 9.53 3.87
C TRP A 83 5.71 10.27 2.54
N ASP A 84 5.58 11.60 2.56
CA ASP A 84 5.31 12.43 1.39
C ASP A 84 6.53 12.46 0.46
N LEU A 85 6.31 12.11 -0.81
CA LEU A 85 7.37 12.08 -1.82
C LEU A 85 7.64 13.44 -2.46
N GLY A 86 6.75 14.41 -2.26
CA GLY A 86 6.77 15.72 -2.95
C GLY A 86 6.50 15.63 -4.46
N ARG A 87 6.07 14.46 -4.95
CA ARG A 87 5.84 14.16 -6.36
C ARG A 87 4.96 12.91 -6.53
N PRO A 88 4.39 12.68 -7.72
CA PRO A 88 3.68 11.44 -8.01
C PRO A 88 4.57 10.20 -7.80
N THR A 89 3.96 9.13 -7.31
CA THR A 89 4.60 7.84 -7.13
C THR A 89 5.01 7.29 -8.52
N PRO A 90 6.30 7.00 -8.76
CA PRO A 90 6.78 6.69 -10.11
C PRO A 90 6.04 5.54 -10.81
N VAL A 91 5.72 4.46 -10.09
CA VAL A 91 4.98 3.32 -10.67
C VAL A 91 3.53 3.67 -11.01
N ILE A 92 2.87 4.51 -10.20
CA ILE A 92 1.49 4.94 -10.46
C ILE A 92 1.43 5.85 -11.68
N LEU A 93 2.36 6.81 -11.77
CA LEU A 93 2.50 7.67 -12.94
C LEU A 93 2.80 6.86 -14.21
N HIS A 94 3.71 5.88 -14.12
CA HIS A 94 4.01 4.98 -15.24
C HIS A 94 2.76 4.21 -15.71
N LEU A 95 2.03 3.58 -14.79
CA LEU A 95 0.80 2.85 -15.13
C LEU A 95 -0.24 3.77 -15.78
N HIS A 96 -0.34 5.03 -15.36
CA HIS A 96 -1.20 6.00 -16.01
C HIS A 96 -0.76 6.29 -17.45
N GLN A 97 0.52 6.62 -17.64
CA GLN A 97 1.10 7.02 -18.93
C GLN A 97 1.05 5.88 -19.96
N THR A 98 1.14 4.63 -19.52
CA THR A 98 1.03 3.45 -20.40
C THR A 98 -0.40 2.97 -20.60
N GLY A 99 -1.41 3.66 -20.05
CA GLY A 99 -2.82 3.27 -20.16
C GLY A 99 -3.18 1.99 -19.41
N ALA A 100 -2.36 1.57 -18.43
CA ALA A 100 -2.53 0.33 -17.68
C ALA A 100 -3.47 0.45 -16.46
N LEU A 101 -3.91 1.66 -16.14
CA LEU A 101 -4.93 1.92 -15.11
C LEU A 101 -6.35 1.88 -15.71
N PRO A 102 -7.33 1.25 -15.04
CA PRO A 102 -8.74 1.31 -15.44
C PRO A 102 -9.24 2.75 -15.63
N LYS A 103 -10.19 2.95 -16.54
CA LYS A 103 -10.93 4.22 -16.72
C LYS A 103 -12.06 4.32 -15.69
N GLY A 104 -12.77 5.45 -15.65
CA GLY A 104 -13.94 5.65 -14.79
C GLY A 104 -13.59 6.36 -13.47
N ARG A 105 -14.30 6.02 -12.40
CA ARG A 105 -14.12 6.65 -11.08
C ARG A 105 -13.00 5.96 -10.31
N ALA A 106 -12.02 6.73 -9.85
CA ALA A 106 -10.93 6.25 -9.02
C ALA A 106 -10.95 6.87 -7.62
N LEU A 107 -10.48 6.12 -6.62
CA LEU A 107 -10.29 6.57 -5.24
C LEU A 107 -8.83 6.37 -4.81
N VAL A 108 -8.30 7.37 -4.11
CA VAL A 108 -7.04 7.27 -3.35
C VAL A 108 -7.34 7.59 -1.88
N PRO A 109 -7.44 6.58 -1.00
CA PRO A 109 -7.66 6.80 0.42
C PRO A 109 -6.35 7.24 1.11
N GLY A 110 -6.45 8.15 2.07
CA GLY A 110 -5.27 8.74 2.73
C GLY A 110 -4.38 9.49 1.75
N CYS A 111 -4.96 10.34 0.90
CA CYS A 111 -4.26 10.91 -0.24
C CYS A 111 -3.15 11.92 0.11
N GLY A 112 -3.11 12.43 1.35
CA GLY A 112 -2.13 13.42 1.77
C GLY A 112 -2.12 14.65 0.85
N SER A 113 -0.93 15.05 0.38
CA SER A 113 -0.74 16.15 -0.59
C SER A 113 -1.35 15.89 -1.97
N GLY A 114 -1.93 14.71 -2.24
CA GLY A 114 -2.73 14.46 -3.42
C GLY A 114 -1.97 14.29 -4.74
N TYR A 115 -0.64 14.11 -4.70
CA TYR A 115 0.17 14.00 -5.93
C TYR A 115 -0.30 12.89 -6.87
N ASP A 116 -0.61 11.70 -6.34
CA ASP A 116 -1.12 10.58 -7.14
C ASP A 116 -2.55 10.82 -7.65
N VAL A 117 -3.37 11.54 -6.88
CA VAL A 117 -4.73 11.93 -7.29
C VAL A 117 -4.68 12.79 -8.55
N VAL A 118 -3.87 13.85 -8.52
CA VAL A 118 -3.73 14.77 -9.66
C VAL A 118 -3.06 14.08 -10.85
N ALA A 119 -2.04 13.25 -10.59
CA ALA A 119 -1.24 12.63 -11.64
C ALA A 119 -2.04 11.68 -12.55
N ILE A 120 -3.06 11.01 -12.02
CA ILE A 120 -3.84 10.02 -12.78
C ILE A 120 -5.21 10.55 -13.24
N ALA A 121 -5.55 11.78 -12.86
CA ALA A 121 -6.80 12.45 -13.24
C ALA A 121 -6.74 12.91 -14.70
N CYS A 122 -7.76 12.53 -15.49
CA CYS A 122 -7.84 12.84 -16.91
C CYS A 122 -9.30 12.79 -17.41
N PRO A 123 -9.60 13.18 -18.67
CA PRO A 123 -10.98 13.18 -19.19
C PRO A 123 -11.74 11.86 -19.08
N GLU A 124 -11.03 10.73 -18.99
CA GLU A 124 -11.60 9.40 -18.87
C GLU A 124 -11.52 8.83 -17.45
N ARG A 125 -10.95 9.58 -16.49
CA ARG A 125 -10.80 9.16 -15.09
C ARG A 125 -11.00 10.31 -14.11
N HIS A 126 -12.12 10.29 -13.39
CA HIS A 126 -12.35 11.19 -12.26
C HIS A 126 -11.79 10.58 -10.98
N VAL A 127 -10.94 11.31 -10.27
CA VAL A 127 -10.22 10.78 -9.09
C VAL A 127 -10.66 11.49 -7.82
N VAL A 128 -11.10 10.73 -6.83
CA VAL A 128 -11.41 11.24 -5.49
C VAL A 128 -10.22 10.96 -4.57
N GLY A 129 -9.65 12.00 -3.97
CA GLY A 129 -8.69 11.89 -2.87
C GLY A 129 -9.39 12.08 -1.54
N LEU A 130 -9.27 11.12 -0.63
CA LEU A 130 -9.78 11.26 0.74
C LEU A 130 -8.63 11.42 1.71
N ASP A 131 -8.77 12.35 2.66
CA ASP A 131 -7.90 12.42 3.83
C ASP A 131 -8.71 12.89 5.04
N ILE A 132 -8.36 12.43 6.24
CA ILE A 132 -9.02 12.87 7.48
C ILE A 132 -8.50 14.23 7.93
N SER A 133 -7.26 14.57 7.54
CA SER A 133 -6.62 15.83 7.90
C SER A 133 -7.12 16.96 7.01
N ASN A 134 -7.71 17.99 7.64
CA ASN A 134 -8.05 19.23 6.94
C ASN A 134 -6.80 19.91 6.36
N ARG A 135 -5.68 19.83 7.08
CA ARG A 135 -4.42 20.44 6.64
C ARG A 135 -3.86 19.75 5.40
N ALA A 136 -3.95 18.42 5.32
CA ALA A 136 -3.57 17.66 4.13
C ALA A 136 -4.40 18.09 2.90
N ILE A 137 -5.72 18.18 3.06
CA ILE A 137 -6.63 18.58 1.97
C ILE A 137 -6.33 19.99 1.50
N MET A 138 -6.19 20.96 2.40
CA MET A 138 -5.80 22.33 2.03
C MET A 138 -4.46 22.35 1.28
N LYS A 139 -3.49 21.50 1.69
CA LYS A 139 -2.19 21.41 1.01
C LYS A 139 -2.33 20.83 -0.39
N ALA A 140 -3.15 19.80 -0.56
CA ALA A 140 -3.42 19.18 -1.85
C ALA A 140 -4.10 20.17 -2.81
N GLU A 141 -5.09 20.92 -2.33
CA GLU A 141 -5.76 21.98 -3.10
C GLU A 141 -4.80 23.10 -3.50
N GLU A 142 -3.97 23.58 -2.57
CA GLU A 142 -2.94 24.60 -2.85
C GLU A 142 -2.00 24.15 -3.98
N LEU A 143 -1.42 22.95 -3.85
CA LEU A 143 -0.44 22.40 -4.80
C LEU A 143 -1.04 22.11 -6.18
N SER A 144 -2.35 21.89 -6.26
CA SER A 144 -3.05 21.49 -7.47
C SER A 144 -3.91 22.60 -8.09
N SER A 145 -3.93 23.78 -7.47
CA SER A 145 -4.76 24.94 -7.88
C SER A 145 -4.58 25.36 -9.33
N SER A 146 -3.39 25.17 -9.91
CA SER A 146 -3.08 25.49 -11.31
C SER A 146 -3.09 24.26 -12.24
N SER A 147 -3.61 23.12 -11.80
CA SER A 147 -3.60 21.89 -12.60
C SER A 147 -4.55 22.03 -13.80
N PRO A 148 -4.10 21.72 -15.03
CA PRO A 148 -4.99 21.70 -16.20
C PRO A 148 -6.06 20.60 -16.09
N ASN A 149 -5.87 19.63 -15.18
CA ASN A 149 -6.80 18.52 -14.95
C ASN A 149 -7.73 18.76 -13.75
N ALA A 150 -7.86 20.01 -13.27
CA ALA A 150 -8.65 20.36 -12.08
C ALA A 150 -10.10 19.86 -12.12
N SER A 151 -10.72 19.77 -13.30
CA SER A 151 -12.09 19.26 -13.46
C SER A 151 -12.23 17.75 -13.28
N TYR A 152 -11.12 17.01 -13.19
CA TYR A 152 -11.09 15.54 -13.16
C TYR A 152 -10.64 14.96 -11.82
N PHE A 153 -10.52 15.79 -10.78
CA PHE A 153 -10.30 15.29 -9.43
C PHE A 153 -11.08 16.08 -8.39
N THR A 154 -11.20 15.50 -7.21
CA THR A 154 -11.82 16.14 -6.05
C THR A 154 -11.12 15.67 -4.79
N PHE A 155 -10.75 16.61 -3.92
CA PHE A 155 -10.27 16.31 -2.58
C PHE A 155 -11.43 16.43 -1.59
N LEU A 156 -11.58 15.47 -0.69
CA LEU A 156 -12.60 15.49 0.35
C LEU A 156 -11.95 15.22 1.71
N LYS A 157 -12.23 16.12 2.66
CA LYS A 157 -11.95 15.85 4.07
C LYS A 157 -12.99 14.87 4.60
N ALA A 158 -12.62 13.60 4.65
CA ALA A 158 -13.52 12.55 5.14
C ALA A 158 -12.73 11.36 5.68
N ASP A 159 -13.33 10.67 6.65
CA ASP A 159 -12.83 9.39 7.15
C ASP A 159 -13.26 8.26 6.19
N PHE A 160 -12.27 7.53 5.66
CA PHE A 160 -12.47 6.39 4.77
C PHE A 160 -13.43 5.33 5.33
N PHE A 161 -13.40 5.07 6.64
CA PHE A 161 -14.16 4.00 7.27
C PHE A 161 -15.66 4.34 7.42
N THR A 162 -16.01 5.62 7.51
CA THR A 162 -17.37 6.09 7.80
C THR A 162 -18.01 6.85 6.63
N TRP A 163 -17.21 7.50 5.78
CA TRP A 163 -17.69 8.23 4.62
C TRP A 163 -18.36 7.32 3.62
N SER A 164 -19.58 7.65 3.18
CA SER A 164 -20.33 6.87 2.21
C SER A 164 -20.45 7.60 0.86
N PRO A 165 -19.82 7.11 -0.22
CA PRO A 165 -20.00 7.69 -1.55
C PRO A 165 -21.39 7.38 -2.10
N THR A 166 -21.93 8.29 -2.90
CA THR A 166 -23.16 8.06 -3.68
C THR A 166 -22.93 7.12 -4.87
N GLU A 167 -21.71 7.10 -5.40
CA GLU A 167 -21.29 6.27 -6.53
C GLU A 167 -20.01 5.50 -6.20
N LEU A 168 -20.04 4.19 -6.50
CA LEU A 168 -18.92 3.27 -6.32
C LEU A 168 -17.76 3.56 -7.29
N PHE A 169 -16.61 2.93 -7.04
CA PHE A 169 -15.37 3.14 -7.78
C PHE A 169 -15.03 2.00 -8.74
N ASP A 170 -14.52 2.36 -9.92
CA ASP A 170 -13.95 1.41 -10.89
C ASP A 170 -12.51 1.03 -10.50
N LEU A 171 -11.81 1.92 -9.80
CA LEU A 171 -10.42 1.76 -9.36
C LEU A 171 -10.23 2.29 -7.93
N ILE A 172 -9.51 1.56 -7.08
CA ILE A 172 -8.97 2.09 -5.82
C ILE A 172 -7.46 1.87 -5.84
N ILE A 173 -6.68 2.90 -5.50
CA ILE A 173 -5.22 2.81 -5.37
C ILE A 173 -4.86 3.07 -3.90
N ASP A 174 -4.38 2.05 -3.20
CA ASP A 174 -3.86 2.16 -1.84
C ASP A 174 -2.33 2.20 -1.88
N TYR A 175 -1.76 3.30 -1.39
CA TYR A 175 -0.34 3.40 -1.10
C TYR A 175 -0.11 4.20 0.17
N THR A 176 0.67 3.64 1.09
CA THR A 176 0.96 4.20 2.41
C THR A 176 -0.26 4.42 3.32
N PHE A 177 -1.45 3.94 2.95
CA PHE A 177 -2.65 4.00 3.77
C PHE A 177 -2.86 2.74 4.60
N PHE A 178 -2.81 1.54 3.98
CA PHE A 178 -2.94 0.27 4.72
C PHE A 178 -1.89 0.07 5.83
N CYS A 179 -0.68 0.57 5.65
CA CYS A 179 0.35 0.51 6.69
C CYS A 179 0.24 1.62 7.75
N ALA A 180 -0.58 2.64 7.50
CA ALA A 180 -0.79 3.75 8.42
C ALA A 180 -1.89 3.47 9.44
N ILE A 181 -2.87 2.63 9.08
CA ILE A 181 -3.95 2.21 9.98
C ILE A 181 -3.48 1.19 11.01
N GLU A 182 -4.14 1.17 12.16
CA GLU A 182 -3.89 0.17 13.21
C GLU A 182 -4.11 -1.26 12.66
N PRO A 183 -3.28 -2.25 13.05
CA PRO A 183 -3.38 -3.60 12.50
C PRO A 183 -4.76 -4.27 12.64
N ASP A 184 -5.48 -3.99 13.72
CA ASP A 184 -6.84 -4.50 13.97
C ASP A 184 -7.91 -3.90 13.02
N MET A 185 -7.63 -2.74 12.43
CA MET A 185 -8.50 -2.08 11.45
C MET A 185 -8.36 -2.66 10.03
N ARG A 186 -7.39 -3.53 9.77
CA ARG A 186 -7.10 -4.06 8.41
C ARG A 186 -8.26 -4.88 7.82
N LEU A 187 -9.00 -5.61 8.66
CA LEU A 187 -10.20 -6.32 8.21
C LEU A 187 -11.33 -5.34 7.85
N ALA A 188 -11.50 -4.28 8.64
CA ALA A 188 -12.46 -3.21 8.35
C ALA A 188 -12.08 -2.47 7.05
N TRP A 189 -10.78 -2.28 6.80
CA TRP A 189 -10.27 -1.72 5.54
C TRP A 189 -10.68 -2.59 4.35
N ALA A 190 -10.44 -3.91 4.42
CA ALA A 190 -10.78 -4.82 3.32
C ALA A 190 -12.28 -4.86 3.05
N LYS A 191 -13.10 -4.87 4.11
CA LYS A 191 -14.56 -4.75 3.99
C LYS A 191 -14.96 -3.43 3.32
N ARG A 192 -14.36 -2.31 3.74
CA ARG A 192 -14.65 -1.01 3.14
C ARG A 192 -14.30 -0.97 1.65
N ILE A 193 -13.15 -1.49 1.27
CA ILE A 193 -12.75 -1.64 -0.14
C ILE A 193 -13.79 -2.47 -0.91
N HIS A 194 -14.25 -3.60 -0.35
CA HIS A 194 -15.29 -4.42 -0.97
C HIS A 194 -16.58 -3.61 -1.21
N ASP A 195 -17.02 -2.87 -0.21
CA ASP A 195 -18.31 -2.16 -0.22
C ASP A 195 -18.33 -0.99 -1.21
N ILE A 196 -17.20 -0.28 -1.39
CA ILE A 196 -17.13 0.93 -2.23
C ILE A 196 -16.61 0.68 -3.65
N LEU A 197 -16.08 -0.51 -3.92
CA LEU A 197 -15.62 -0.90 -5.26
C LEU A 197 -16.80 -1.47 -6.06
N LYS A 198 -16.94 -1.08 -7.33
CA LYS A 198 -17.94 -1.63 -8.25
C LYS A 198 -17.73 -3.12 -8.50
N PRO A 199 -18.79 -3.89 -8.83
CA PRO A 199 -18.59 -5.21 -9.45
C PRO A 199 -17.69 -5.07 -10.68
N GLY A 200 -16.64 -5.88 -10.77
CA GLY A 200 -15.63 -5.79 -11.84
C GLY A 200 -14.56 -4.70 -11.66
N GLY A 201 -14.71 -3.81 -10.66
CA GLY A 201 -13.71 -2.83 -10.28
C GLY A 201 -12.42 -3.47 -9.76
N GLU A 202 -11.36 -2.68 -9.73
CA GLU A 202 -10.01 -3.14 -9.40
C GLU A 202 -9.43 -2.41 -8.20
N LEU A 203 -8.80 -3.15 -7.27
CA LEU A 203 -7.95 -2.60 -6.23
C LEU A 203 -6.48 -2.75 -6.67
N ILE A 204 -5.73 -1.67 -6.63
CA ILE A 204 -4.27 -1.67 -6.76
C ILE A 204 -3.66 -1.31 -5.40
N THR A 205 -2.76 -2.15 -4.90
CA THR A 205 -2.03 -1.91 -3.65
C THR A 205 -0.55 -1.80 -3.95
N LEU A 206 0.10 -0.73 -3.51
CA LEU A 206 1.56 -0.71 -3.39
C LEU A 206 1.91 -1.12 -1.95
N MET A 207 2.12 -2.42 -1.78
CA MET A 207 2.28 -3.10 -0.50
C MET A 207 3.60 -2.66 0.14
N PHE A 208 3.52 -1.74 1.10
CA PHE A 208 4.67 -1.09 1.73
C PHE A 208 4.35 -0.80 3.20
N PRO A 209 5.32 -0.85 4.13
CA PRO A 209 6.68 -1.36 3.98
C PRO A 209 6.78 -2.87 4.23
N ILE A 210 7.29 -3.63 3.26
CA ILE A 210 7.73 -5.01 3.44
C ILE A 210 9.09 -4.98 4.15
N SER A 211 9.11 -5.36 5.42
CA SER A 211 10.31 -5.37 6.27
C SER A 211 10.07 -6.07 7.61
N ASP A 212 11.14 -6.26 8.39
CA ASP A 212 11.08 -6.86 9.74
C ASP A 212 10.94 -5.84 10.88
N GLN A 213 10.69 -4.56 10.56
CA GLN A 213 10.59 -3.50 11.58
C GLN A 213 9.44 -3.73 12.56
N VAL A 214 9.63 -3.32 13.81
CA VAL A 214 8.63 -3.42 14.89
C VAL A 214 8.02 -2.05 15.15
N GLY A 215 6.71 -2.03 15.40
CA GLY A 215 5.94 -0.81 15.64
C GLY A 215 5.47 -0.11 14.36
N GLY A 216 4.88 1.05 14.56
CA GLY A 216 4.33 1.90 13.50
C GLY A 216 3.70 3.17 14.08
N PRO A 217 3.05 3.98 13.21
CA PRO A 217 3.08 3.86 11.74
C PRO A 217 4.44 4.30 11.12
N PRO A 218 4.76 3.86 9.89
CA PRO A 218 4.08 2.80 9.17
C PRO A 218 4.34 1.44 9.83
N TYR A 219 3.30 0.65 10.03
CA TYR A 219 3.40 -0.74 10.47
C TYR A 219 3.98 -1.61 9.35
N LYS A 220 4.80 -2.61 9.69
CA LYS A 220 5.25 -3.57 8.68
C LYS A 220 4.06 -4.30 8.05
N VAL A 221 4.23 -4.69 6.79
CA VAL A 221 3.27 -5.49 6.05
C VAL A 221 3.99 -6.62 5.32
N SER A 222 3.24 -7.64 4.93
CA SER A 222 3.68 -8.70 4.02
C SER A 222 2.63 -8.91 2.94
N VAL A 223 2.94 -9.68 1.89
CA VAL A 223 1.91 -10.10 0.92
C VAL A 223 0.78 -10.87 1.63
N SER A 224 1.13 -11.73 2.59
CA SER A 224 0.17 -12.51 3.36
C SER A 224 -0.80 -11.63 4.17
N ASP A 225 -0.34 -10.48 4.68
CA ASP A 225 -1.19 -9.56 5.45
C ASP A 225 -2.35 -9.01 4.59
N TYR A 226 -2.09 -8.76 3.29
CA TYR A 226 -3.13 -8.33 2.35
C TYR A 226 -4.03 -9.50 1.97
N GLU A 227 -3.46 -10.66 1.66
CA GLU A 227 -4.22 -11.87 1.30
C GLU A 227 -5.17 -12.30 2.41
N GLU A 228 -4.74 -12.26 3.67
CA GLU A 228 -5.51 -12.66 4.85
C GLU A 228 -6.82 -11.87 4.99
N VAL A 229 -6.79 -10.56 4.69
CA VAL A 229 -7.98 -9.70 4.80
C VAL A 229 -8.77 -9.59 3.49
N LEU A 230 -8.11 -9.71 2.33
CA LEU A 230 -8.76 -9.57 1.02
C LEU A 230 -9.43 -10.87 0.54
N HIS A 231 -8.86 -12.04 0.81
CA HIS A 231 -9.45 -13.32 0.39
C HIS A 231 -10.84 -13.57 0.99
N PRO A 232 -11.09 -13.35 2.30
CA PRO A 232 -12.43 -13.47 2.86
C PRO A 232 -13.46 -12.51 2.23
N MET A 233 -13.01 -11.39 1.66
CA MET A 233 -13.86 -10.44 0.94
C MET A 233 -14.09 -10.80 -0.54
N GLY A 234 -13.59 -11.97 -0.97
CA GLY A 234 -13.76 -12.50 -2.32
C GLY A 234 -12.77 -11.95 -3.36
N PHE A 235 -11.79 -11.15 -2.94
CA PHE A 235 -10.72 -10.69 -3.83
C PHE A 235 -9.73 -11.80 -4.12
N LYS A 236 -9.16 -11.78 -5.32
CA LYS A 236 -8.01 -12.58 -5.74
C LYS A 236 -6.98 -11.67 -6.38
N ALA A 237 -5.71 -11.94 -6.10
CA ALA A 237 -4.62 -11.30 -6.81
C ALA A 237 -4.62 -11.73 -8.29
N ILE A 238 -4.65 -10.76 -9.20
CA ILE A 238 -4.37 -10.96 -10.63
C ILE A 238 -2.86 -11.07 -10.83
N SER A 239 -2.11 -10.22 -10.12
CA SER A 239 -0.67 -10.17 -10.17
C SER A 239 -0.12 -9.55 -8.90
N ILE A 240 1.01 -10.07 -8.43
CA ILE A 240 1.86 -9.46 -7.40
C ILE A 240 3.28 -9.46 -7.94
N VAL A 241 3.84 -8.29 -8.16
CA VAL A 241 5.17 -8.12 -8.78
C VAL A 241 6.04 -7.16 -7.98
N ASP A 242 7.35 -7.25 -8.15
CA ASP A 242 8.28 -6.27 -7.59
C ASP A 242 8.07 -4.89 -8.24
N ASN A 243 8.24 -3.83 -7.44
CA ASN A 243 8.21 -2.47 -7.97
C ASN A 243 9.60 -2.05 -8.46
N GLU A 244 9.89 -2.30 -9.74
CA GLU A 244 11.14 -1.89 -10.40
C GLU A 244 11.33 -0.36 -10.46
N LEU A 245 10.26 0.41 -10.26
CA LEU A 245 10.27 1.88 -10.24
C LEU A 245 10.27 2.44 -8.80
N ALA A 246 10.50 1.60 -7.80
CA ALA A 246 10.60 2.04 -6.41
C ALA A 246 11.71 3.07 -6.23
N ILE A 247 11.42 4.12 -5.48
CA ILE A 247 12.44 5.10 -5.09
C ILE A 247 13.48 4.45 -4.18
N ARG A 248 14.73 4.95 -4.20
CA ARG A 248 15.85 4.34 -3.47
C ARG A 248 15.55 3.92 -2.02
N PRO A 249 14.87 4.72 -1.17
CA PRO A 249 14.56 4.29 0.21
C PRO A 249 13.53 3.15 0.33
N ARG A 250 12.78 2.86 -0.73
CA ARG A 250 11.69 1.86 -0.79
C ARG A 250 12.01 0.67 -1.71
N GLN A 251 13.14 0.70 -2.42
CA GLN A 251 13.59 -0.43 -3.26
C GLN A 251 13.69 -1.73 -2.46
N GLY A 252 13.10 -2.80 -3.00
CA GLY A 252 13.03 -4.11 -2.34
C GLY A 252 12.12 -4.16 -1.11
N ARG A 253 11.41 -3.06 -0.78
CA ARG A 253 10.52 -2.96 0.39
C ARG A 253 9.06 -2.76 0.00
N GLU A 254 8.74 -2.86 -1.29
CA GLU A 254 7.38 -2.74 -1.77
C GLU A 254 7.11 -3.60 -3.01
N LYS A 255 5.88 -4.09 -3.10
CA LYS A 255 5.38 -4.88 -4.23
C LYS A 255 4.07 -4.29 -4.74
N LEU A 256 3.86 -4.34 -6.06
CA LEU A 256 2.62 -3.91 -6.71
C LEU A 256 1.67 -5.10 -6.80
N GLY A 257 0.54 -5.02 -6.10
CA GLY A 257 -0.57 -5.97 -6.15
C GLY A 257 -1.75 -5.42 -6.95
N ARG A 258 -2.32 -6.24 -7.83
CA ARG A 258 -3.58 -5.94 -8.55
C ARG A 258 -4.61 -6.98 -8.15
N TRP A 259 -5.78 -6.56 -7.71
CA TRP A 259 -6.80 -7.42 -7.11
C TRP A 259 -8.17 -7.20 -7.74
N LYS A 260 -8.89 -8.29 -7.99
CA LYS A 260 -10.30 -8.24 -8.41
C LYS A 260 -11.13 -9.21 -7.61
N ARG A 261 -12.41 -8.88 -7.41
CA ARG A 261 -13.38 -9.84 -6.87
C ARG A 261 -13.56 -10.98 -7.86
N SER A 262 -13.56 -12.21 -7.36
CA SER A 262 -14.02 -13.35 -8.15
C SER A 262 -15.46 -13.07 -8.57
N SER A 263 -15.76 -13.16 -9.86
CA SER A 263 -17.15 -13.24 -10.28
C SER A 263 -17.75 -14.45 -9.57
N ALA A 264 -18.76 -14.24 -8.72
CA ALA A 264 -19.58 -15.36 -8.29
C ALA A 264 -20.05 -16.04 -9.59
N GLN A 265 -19.73 -17.33 -9.75
CA GLN A 265 -20.51 -18.12 -10.69
C GLN A 265 -21.93 -18.00 -10.18
N SER A 266 -22.77 -17.27 -10.91
CA SER A 266 -24.21 -17.38 -10.74
C SER A 266 -24.52 -18.84 -11.01
N SER A 267 -24.60 -19.64 -9.95
CA SER A 267 -25.23 -20.94 -9.98
C SER A 267 -26.70 -20.66 -10.31
N LEU A 268 -27.02 -20.82 -11.59
CA LEU A 268 -28.37 -20.92 -12.12
C LEU A 268 -29.12 -22.06 -11.43
#